data_AF-A0A452ZQI6-F1
#
_entry.id   AF-A0A452ZQI6-F1
#
_cell.length_a   1.000
_cell.length_b   1.000
_cell.length_c   1.000
_cell.angle_alpha   90.00
_cell.angle_beta   90.00
_cell.angle_gamma   90.00
#
_symmetry.space_group_name_H-M   'P 1'
#
loop_
_entity.id
_entity.type
_entity.pdbx_description
1 polymer ?
#
loop_
_entity_poly.entity_id
_entity_poly.type
_entity_poly.pdbx_seq_one_letter_code
_entity_poly.pdbx_strand_id
1 'polypeptide(L)'
;MATAMALLRLAALAGAVALLLPGAAEARILLSLDDFGAVGDGIADDTQALVDAWTAACASTNGHVVIHVPAGRSYQIWPVTLAGPCRDEIMI
;
A
#
# COMPACT_ATOMS: atom_id res chain seq x y z
N MET A 1 -45.22 12.77 17.41
CA MET A 1 -45.23 12.35 15.99
C MET A 1 -44.14 13.04 15.16
N ALA A 2 -43.97 14.36 15.24
CA ALA A 2 -42.93 15.10 14.52
C ALA A 2 -41.47 14.70 14.89
N THR A 3 -41.23 14.34 16.15
CA THR A 3 -39.91 13.92 16.66
C THR A 3 -39.44 12.58 16.10
N ALA A 4 -40.35 11.62 15.94
CA ALA A 4 -40.04 10.31 15.35
C ALA A 4 -39.70 10.40 13.84
N MET A 5 -40.37 11.30 13.11
CA MET A 5 -40.06 11.59 11.70
C MET A 5 -38.70 12.27 11.52
N ALA A 6 -38.30 13.17 12.44
CA ALA A 6 -36.98 13.79 12.40
C ALA A 6 -35.87 12.77 12.65
N LEU A 7 -36.05 11.85 13.61
CA LEU A 7 -35.12 10.75 13.89
C LEU A 7 -34.99 9.78 12.71
N LEU A 8 -36.12 9.41 12.06
CA LEU A 8 -36.10 8.58 10.85
C LEU A 8 -35.33 9.25 9.69
N ARG A 9 -35.51 10.56 9.50
CA ARG A 9 -34.82 11.32 8.44
C ARG A 9 -33.31 11.39 8.68
N LEU A 10 -32.88 11.59 9.92
CA LEU A 10 -31.46 11.60 10.31
C LEU A 10 -30.81 10.22 10.09
N ALA A 11 -31.50 9.15 10.46
CA ALA A 11 -31.02 7.78 10.23
C ALA A 11 -30.90 7.44 8.73
N ALA A 12 -31.86 7.88 7.91
CA ALA A 12 -31.81 7.69 6.46
C ALA A 12 -30.64 8.45 5.80
N LEU A 13 -30.35 9.67 6.25
CA LEU A 13 -29.21 10.46 5.77
C LEU A 13 -27.87 9.80 6.12
N ALA A 14 -27.72 9.29 7.35
CA ALA A 14 -26.50 8.58 7.76
C ALA A 14 -26.31 7.26 6.99
N GLY A 15 -27.38 6.51 6.74
CA GLY A 15 -27.33 5.28 5.95
C GLY A 15 -26.98 5.51 4.47
N ALA A 16 -27.46 6.61 3.88
CA ALA A 16 -27.11 6.98 2.51
C ALA A 16 -25.64 7.38 2.35
N VAL A 17 -25.04 8.05 3.34
CA VAL A 17 -23.61 8.44 3.33
C VAL A 17 -22.69 7.20 3.30
N ALA A 18 -23.04 6.13 4.01
CA ALA A 18 -22.27 4.89 3.98
C ALA A 18 -22.32 4.18 2.61
N LEU A 19 -23.42 4.33 1.88
CA LEU A 19 -23.60 3.76 0.53
C LEU A 19 -22.88 4.56 -0.57
N LEU A 20 -22.56 5.83 -0.30
CA LEU A 20 -21.89 6.75 -1.22
C LEU A 20 -20.36 6.65 -1.18
N LEU A 21 -19.80 5.87 -0.24
CA LEU A 21 -18.37 5.57 -0.19
C LEU A 21 -18.13 4.24 -0.93
N PRO A 22 -17.75 4.24 -2.22
CA PRO A 22 -17.35 3.02 -2.89
C PRO A 22 -16.08 2.49 -2.23
N GLY A 23 -16.19 1.32 -1.61
CA GLY A 23 -15.06 0.54 -1.09
C GLY A 23 -14.53 1.06 0.25
N ALA A 24 -14.62 0.22 1.27
CA ALA A 24 -13.69 0.30 2.39
C ALA A 24 -12.27 0.35 1.79
N ALA A 25 -11.46 1.33 2.19
CA ALA A 25 -10.07 1.40 1.77
C ALA A 25 -9.41 0.05 2.08
N GLU A 26 -9.06 -0.71 1.05
CA GLU A 26 -8.41 -2.00 1.20
C GLU A 26 -7.05 -1.78 1.84
N ALA A 27 -6.80 -2.45 2.97
CA ALA A 27 -5.55 -2.28 3.70
C ALA A 27 -4.41 -2.85 2.86
N ARG A 28 -3.46 -1.99 2.48
CA ARG A 28 -2.25 -2.38 1.77
C ARG A 28 -1.06 -2.38 2.72
N ILE A 29 -0.17 -3.36 2.57
CA ILE A 29 1.14 -3.33 3.21
C ILE A 29 2.05 -2.47 2.34
N LEU A 30 2.57 -1.38 2.91
CA LEU A 30 3.62 -0.59 2.27
C LEU A 30 4.98 -1.00 2.82
N LEU A 31 5.89 -1.37 1.92
CA LEU A 31 7.27 -1.70 2.20
C LEU A 31 8.14 -0.61 1.55
N SER A 32 8.49 0.43 2.29
CA SER A 32 9.29 1.53 1.74
C SER A 32 10.73 1.09 1.54
N LEU A 33 11.36 1.41 0.41
CA LEU A 33 12.79 1.09 0.18
C LEU A 33 13.70 1.64 1.30
N ASP A 34 13.30 2.75 1.90
CA ASP A 34 13.93 3.40 3.06
C ASP A 34 14.08 2.46 4.26
N ASP A 35 13.03 1.66 4.51
CA ASP A 35 12.98 0.73 5.63
C ASP A 35 13.96 -0.45 5.43
N PHE A 36 14.40 -0.66 4.19
CA PHE A 36 15.40 -1.65 3.78
C PHE A 36 16.79 -1.03 3.57
N GLY A 37 17.00 0.23 3.99
CA GLY A 37 18.30 0.87 3.99
C GLY A 37 18.71 1.56 2.69
N ALA A 38 17.77 1.80 1.77
CA ALA A 38 18.05 2.54 0.55
C ALA A 38 18.43 4.01 0.85
N VAL A 39 19.49 4.49 0.18
CA VAL A 39 20.03 5.86 0.30
C VAL A 39 19.28 6.85 -0.58
N GLY A 40 18.77 6.44 -1.74
CA GLY A 40 17.81 7.23 -2.53
C GLY A 40 18.32 8.61 -2.98
N ASP A 41 19.64 8.76 -3.12
CA ASP A 41 20.33 9.99 -3.55
C ASP A 41 20.63 10.03 -5.06
N GLY A 42 20.29 8.96 -5.78
CA GLY A 42 20.52 8.79 -7.21
C GLY A 42 21.97 8.45 -7.58
N ILE A 43 22.82 8.11 -6.60
CA ILE A 43 24.24 7.79 -6.79
C ILE A 43 24.57 6.45 -6.15
N ALA A 44 24.16 6.25 -4.90
CA ALA A 44 24.41 5.02 -4.17
C ALA A 44 23.67 3.84 -4.81
N ASP A 45 24.30 2.68 -4.78
CA ASP A 45 23.68 1.44 -5.24
C ASP A 45 22.65 0.95 -4.21
N ASP A 46 21.37 1.08 -4.57
CA ASP A 46 20.22 0.69 -3.75
C ASP A 46 19.66 -0.70 -4.12
N THR A 47 20.38 -1.47 -4.96
CA THR A 47 19.90 -2.76 -5.48
C THR A 47 19.58 -3.76 -4.36
N GLN A 48 20.41 -3.81 -3.31
CA GLN A 48 20.17 -4.73 -2.19
C GLN A 48 18.90 -4.37 -1.41
N ALA A 49 18.62 -3.08 -1.22
CA ALA A 49 17.40 -2.65 -0.54
C ALA A 49 16.14 -3.06 -1.32
N LEU A 50 16.18 -3.00 -2.66
CA LEU A 50 15.10 -3.53 -3.51
C LEU A 50 14.95 -5.05 -3.38
N VAL A 51 16.06 -5.81 -3.35
CA VAL A 51 16.03 -7.27 -3.18
C VAL A 51 15.42 -7.66 -1.83
N ASP A 52 15.77 -6.94 -0.78
CA ASP A 52 15.27 -7.21 0.57
C ASP A 52 13.78 -6.86 0.69
N ALA A 53 13.36 -5.72 0.11
CA ALA A 53 11.95 -5.33 0.02
C ALA A 53 11.13 -6.35 -0.78
N TRP A 54 11.65 -6.84 -1.91
CA TRP A 54 11.03 -7.88 -2.72
C TRP A 54 10.89 -9.20 -1.95
N THR A 55 11.93 -9.60 -1.24
CA THR A 55 11.93 -10.83 -0.43
C THR A 55 10.86 -10.75 0.66
N ALA A 56 10.76 -9.61 1.35
CA ALA A 56 9.72 -9.37 2.34
C ALA A 56 8.31 -9.36 1.72
N ALA A 57 8.15 -8.75 0.54
CA ALA A 57 6.90 -8.73 -0.18
C ALA A 57 6.43 -10.15 -0.56
N CYS A 58 7.31 -10.99 -1.10
CA CYS A 58 6.98 -12.37 -1.49
C CYS A 58 6.64 -13.27 -0.28
N ALA A 59 7.19 -12.97 0.90
CA ALA A 59 6.90 -13.68 2.14
C ALA A 59 5.56 -13.27 2.78
N SER A 60 4.98 -12.13 2.37
CA SER A 60 3.69 -11.65 2.87
C SER A 60 2.57 -12.64 2.58
N THR A 61 1.66 -12.79 3.54
CA THR A 61 0.43 -13.58 3.40
C THR A 61 -0.80 -12.71 3.14
N ASN A 62 -0.62 -11.39 3.08
CA ASN A 62 -1.69 -10.44 2.81
C ASN A 62 -1.60 -10.03 1.34
N GLY A 63 -2.69 -10.22 0.59
CA GLY A 63 -2.72 -10.15 -0.88
C GLY A 63 -2.60 -8.75 -1.52
N HIS A 64 -2.20 -7.74 -0.75
CA HIS A 64 -2.05 -6.37 -1.23
C HIS A 64 -0.75 -5.75 -0.70
N VAL A 65 0.40 -6.17 -1.23
CA VAL A 65 1.70 -5.59 -0.90
C VAL A 65 2.14 -4.59 -1.98
N VAL A 66 2.60 -3.44 -1.52
CA VAL A 66 3.20 -2.39 -2.34
C VAL A 66 4.61 -2.13 -1.83
N ILE A 67 5.61 -2.32 -2.68
CA ILE A 67 6.95 -1.79 -2.46
C ILE A 67 6.88 -0.30 -2.78
N HIS A 68 7.07 0.53 -1.79
CA HIS A 68 6.86 1.97 -1.92
C HIS A 68 8.16 2.69 -2.29
N VAL A 69 8.08 3.52 -3.32
CA VAL A 69 9.15 4.43 -3.75
C VAL A 69 8.76 5.87 -3.36
N PRO A 70 9.31 6.42 -2.26
CA PRO A 70 8.98 7.77 -1.82
C PRO A 70 9.24 8.83 -2.87
N ALA A 71 8.32 9.79 -2.98
CA ALA A 71 8.49 10.95 -3.84
C ALA A 71 9.70 11.80 -3.40
N GLY A 72 10.41 12.38 -4.38
CA GLY A 72 11.57 13.23 -4.13
C GLY A 72 12.88 12.48 -3.86
N ARG A 73 12.88 11.15 -4.00
CA ARG A 73 14.07 10.29 -3.89
C ARG A 73 14.37 9.61 -5.23
N SER A 74 15.63 9.26 -5.43
CA SER A 74 16.12 8.59 -6.65
C SER A 74 16.92 7.36 -6.26
N TYR A 75 16.45 6.17 -6.65
CA TYR A 75 17.10 4.91 -6.28
C TYR A 75 17.86 4.36 -7.48
N GLN A 76 19.17 4.15 -7.35
CA GLN A 76 19.94 3.56 -8.42
C GLN A 76 19.99 2.04 -8.26
N ILE A 77 19.40 1.34 -9.24
CA ILE A 77 19.26 -0.11 -9.24
C ILE A 77 20.06 -0.69 -10.42
N TRP A 78 20.97 -1.61 -10.14
CA TRP A 78 21.69 -2.38 -11.14
C TRP A 78 20.86 -3.59 -11.60
N PRO A 79 21.21 -4.21 -12.74
CA PRO A 79 20.52 -5.40 -13.21
C PRO A 79 20.46 -6.48 -12.13
N VAL A 80 19.24 -6.86 -11.75
CA VAL A 80 18.97 -7.85 -10.70
C VAL A 80 17.79 -8.73 -11.11
N THR A 81 17.83 -10.00 -10.70
CA THR A 81 16.71 -10.92 -10.88
C THR A 81 15.91 -10.98 -9.59
N LEU A 82 14.66 -10.50 -9.64
CA LEU A 82 13.71 -10.66 -8.56
C LEU A 82 12.99 -12.01 -8.73
N ALA A 83 13.35 -12.98 -7.89
CA ALA A 83 12.85 -14.35 -7.99
C ALA A 83 11.75 -14.64 -6.96
N GLY A 84 10.84 -15.54 -7.33
CA GLY A 84 9.81 -16.09 -6.44
C GLY A 84 10.23 -17.42 -5.77
N PRO A 85 9.28 -18.15 -5.18
CA PRO A 85 7.82 -18.01 -5.32
C PRO A 85 7.25 -16.87 -4.46
N CYS A 86 6.32 -16.10 -5.02
CA CYS A 86 5.55 -15.08 -4.32
C CYS A 86 4.08 -15.54 -4.28
N ARG A 87 3.38 -15.23 -3.18
CA ARG A 87 2.02 -15.74 -2.95
C ARG A 87 0.96 -14.95 -3.72
N ASP A 88 1.17 -13.65 -3.84
CA ASP A 88 0.24 -12.69 -4.42
C ASP A 88 0.98 -11.71 -5.33
N GLU A 89 0.23 -10.86 -6.03
CA GLU A 89 0.77 -9.78 -6.85
C GLU A 89 1.49 -8.75 -5.98
N ILE A 90 2.66 -8.30 -6.44
CA ILE A 90 3.46 -7.27 -5.79
C ILE A 90 3.48 -6.05 -6.71
N MET A 91 3.04 -4.90 -6.18
CA MET A 91 3.12 -3.61 -6.85
C MET A 91 4.38 -2.88 -6.40
N ILE A 92 5.05 -2.16 -7.30
CA ILE A 92 6.18 -1.26 -7.00
C ILE A 92 5.80 0.15 -7.47
#